data_AF-A0A1D9PUA6-F1
#
_entry.id   AF-A0A1D9PUA6-F1
#
_cell.length_a   1.000
_cell.length_b   1.000
_cell.length_c   1.000
_cell.angle_alpha   90.00
_cell.angle_beta   90.00
_cell.angle_gamma   90.00
#
_symmetry.space_group_name_H-M   'P 1'
#
loop_
_entity.id
_entity.type
_entity.pdbx_description
1 polymer ?
#
loop_
_entity_poly.entity_id
_entity_poly.type
_entity_poly.pdbx_seq_one_letter_code
_entity_poly.pdbx_strand_id
1 'polypeptide(L)'
;MSDSKVPEAEKPASATNAEVKIDAKATAKQKPPNPMWKYLGFGENFRPRVPSRNWMIFLSITGSFTAAIIYDKREKKRAQRKWCRLVEHIAKEPLGDSRTMPRKLTVFLEGPPTDGLRVAQDHFKEYVKPILVASGLDWEFIQGRREGEIRAELAEKIRNARLPFEESVEGRDPILSTRKNAGIKEFDGPRGDIVLGRHTWKEYIRGLHEGWLGPLTEPLKPQEENLEAAPTSEAETPVDSLIGNTIHTSTNTDPSKPDDASSTSTGSTPEEKPAEEKKEKPSHLPPFISTTDYASANLPSSFPTELDPSAAISFPHILGFLNTPTRLRRFLNRRHLADQIGRDTAAIILSTYRPYHTSSSTSSTSEDPEPEQTTLLQSEEKEWHKSVHVRSPTDLERTWLEPITLDPRIASRMRKAELTPAEEERARNIIVKEEEIEGWIKGGLRSLGRKGLKWWGGDKGKKPWEQGEVGEEDQ
;
A
#
# COMPACT_ATOMS: atom_id res chain seq x y z
N MET A 1 -55.55 61.62 22.77
CA MET A 1 -56.36 60.40 22.89
C MET A 1 -55.39 59.24 22.75
N SER A 2 -54.85 58.81 23.90
CA SER A 2 -55.14 57.51 24.55
C SER A 2 -54.16 56.44 24.06
N ASP A 3 -53.03 56.26 24.74
CA ASP A 3 -52.81 55.30 25.85
C ASP A 3 -53.20 53.86 25.50
N SER A 4 -52.22 52.95 25.52
CA SER A 4 -52.34 51.52 25.89
C SER A 4 -50.98 50.84 25.63
N LYS A 5 -50.08 50.72 26.60
CA LYS A 5 -50.06 49.81 27.77
C LYS A 5 -49.53 48.41 27.41
N VAL A 6 -48.27 48.20 27.77
CA VAL A 6 -47.59 46.90 27.88
C VAL A 6 -48.30 46.05 28.95
N PRO A 7 -48.59 44.77 28.71
CA PRO A 7 -48.94 43.86 29.78
C PRO A 7 -47.70 43.10 30.27
N GLU A 8 -47.39 43.34 31.53
CA GLU A 8 -46.51 42.56 32.39
C GLU A 8 -47.35 41.49 33.12
N ALA A 9 -46.76 40.30 33.26
CA ALA A 9 -46.99 39.25 34.26
C ALA A 9 -48.44 38.80 34.59
N GLU A 10 -48.79 37.61 34.08
CA GLU A 10 -49.68 36.69 34.79
C GLU A 10 -48.93 35.40 35.17
N LYS A 11 -48.82 35.16 36.47
CA LYS A 11 -48.55 33.84 37.05
C LYS A 11 -49.78 32.95 36.84
N PRO A 12 -49.60 31.67 36.50
CA PRO A 12 -50.55 30.66 36.95
C PRO A 12 -49.89 29.67 37.91
N ALA A 13 -50.52 29.61 39.09
CA ALA A 13 -50.93 28.41 39.79
C ALA A 13 -49.89 27.29 40.01
N SER A 14 -49.50 27.19 41.27
CA SER A 14 -49.17 25.96 42.01
C SER A 14 -49.99 24.75 41.50
N ALA A 15 -49.36 23.90 40.69
CA ALA A 15 -49.81 22.54 40.43
C ALA A 15 -49.18 21.63 41.48
N THR A 16 -50.04 21.17 42.38
CA THR A 16 -49.94 20.01 43.27
C THR A 16 -48.82 19.01 42.92
N ASN A 17 -47.96 18.74 43.90
CA ASN A 17 -47.17 17.52 43.97
C ASN A 17 -48.07 16.30 43.76
N ALA A 18 -48.04 15.72 42.56
CA ALA A 18 -48.49 14.36 42.35
C ALA A 18 -47.47 13.44 43.02
N GLU A 19 -47.77 12.98 44.22
CA GLU A 19 -47.13 11.82 44.84
C GLU A 19 -47.20 10.66 43.84
N VAL A 20 -46.09 10.41 43.15
CA VAL A 20 -45.87 9.16 42.46
C VAL A 20 -45.80 8.09 43.55
N LYS A 21 -46.88 7.32 43.69
CA LYS A 21 -46.86 6.07 44.43
C LYS A 21 -45.71 5.23 43.91
N ILE A 22 -44.65 5.14 44.70
CA ILE A 22 -43.59 4.16 44.53
C ILE A 22 -44.27 2.82 44.85
N ASP A 23 -44.70 2.11 43.81
CA ASP A 23 -45.07 0.70 43.94
C ASP A 23 -43.84 -0.03 44.46
N ALA A 24 -43.82 -0.24 45.77
CA ALA A 24 -42.87 -1.07 46.47
C ALA A 24 -43.07 -2.51 45.97
N LYS A 25 -42.37 -2.84 44.88
CA LYS A 25 -42.26 -4.19 44.36
C LYS A 25 -41.64 -5.05 45.47
N ALA A 26 -42.48 -5.88 46.09
CA ALA A 26 -42.10 -6.82 47.13
C ALA A 26 -40.78 -7.52 46.78
N THR A 27 -39.79 -7.40 47.66
CA THR A 27 -38.51 -8.08 47.54
C THR A 27 -38.73 -9.59 47.62
N ALA A 28 -38.78 -10.24 46.46
CA ALA A 28 -38.82 -11.69 46.38
C ALA A 28 -37.64 -12.29 47.18
N LYS A 29 -37.94 -13.21 48.11
CA LYS A 29 -36.94 -13.94 48.91
C LYS A 29 -35.91 -14.58 47.97
N GLN A 30 -34.66 -14.14 48.07
CA GLN A 30 -33.58 -14.60 47.20
C GLN A 30 -33.17 -16.03 47.58
N LYS A 31 -33.13 -16.94 46.61
CA LYS A 31 -32.67 -18.33 46.78
C LYS A 31 -31.22 -18.38 47.32
N PRO A 32 -30.85 -19.39 48.12
CA PRO A 32 -29.50 -19.51 48.65
C PRO A 32 -28.46 -19.62 47.51
N PRO A 33 -27.29 -18.99 47.64
CA PRO A 33 -26.24 -19.05 46.63
C PRO A 33 -25.71 -20.49 46.47
N ASN A 34 -25.37 -20.87 45.23
CA ASN A 34 -24.85 -22.21 44.95
C ASN A 34 -23.54 -22.47 45.74
N PRO A 35 -23.41 -23.60 46.44
CA PRO A 35 -22.25 -23.89 47.28
C PRO A 35 -20.94 -24.06 46.50
N MET A 36 -21.01 -24.29 45.18
CA MET A 36 -19.80 -24.38 44.32
C MET A 36 -18.92 -23.13 44.40
N TRP A 37 -19.50 -21.94 44.60
CA TRP A 37 -18.74 -20.69 44.70
C TRP A 37 -17.88 -20.60 45.96
N LYS A 38 -18.31 -21.26 47.04
CA LYS A 38 -17.51 -21.41 48.27
C LYS A 38 -16.29 -22.29 48.02
N TYR A 39 -16.47 -23.43 47.36
CA TYR A 39 -15.38 -24.35 47.04
C TYR A 39 -14.37 -23.78 46.04
N LEU A 40 -14.80 -22.83 45.20
CA LEU A 40 -13.96 -22.14 44.23
C LEU A 40 -13.26 -20.89 44.81
N GLY A 41 -13.43 -20.60 46.12
CA GLY A 41 -12.73 -19.53 46.83
C GLY A 41 -13.32 -18.12 46.69
N PHE A 42 -14.48 -17.98 46.04
CA PHE A 42 -15.11 -16.66 45.83
C PHE A 42 -15.93 -16.15 47.03
N GLY A 43 -16.07 -16.98 48.08
CA GLY A 43 -16.79 -16.64 49.32
C GLY A 43 -18.25 -17.09 49.31
N GLU A 44 -18.84 -17.18 50.52
CA GLU A 44 -20.18 -17.76 50.73
C GLU A 44 -21.32 -16.90 50.18
N ASN A 45 -21.07 -15.60 49.99
CA ASN A 45 -22.04 -14.61 49.52
C ASN A 45 -21.82 -14.18 48.07
N PHE A 46 -20.90 -14.83 47.33
CA PHE A 46 -20.65 -14.48 45.95
C PHE A 46 -21.84 -14.83 45.06
N ARG A 47 -22.35 -13.82 44.37
CA ARG A 47 -23.47 -13.95 43.44
C ARG A 47 -23.04 -13.36 42.11
N PRO A 48 -22.74 -14.19 41.09
CA PRO A 48 -22.41 -13.66 39.78
C PRO A 48 -23.64 -12.91 39.24
N ARG A 49 -23.57 -11.58 39.28
CA ARG A 49 -24.53 -10.73 38.57
C ARG A 49 -24.04 -10.62 37.15
N VAL A 50 -24.91 -10.97 36.20
CA VAL A 50 -24.66 -10.64 34.80
C VAL A 50 -24.51 -9.12 34.68
N PRO A 51 -23.62 -8.64 33.79
CA PRO A 51 -23.52 -7.23 33.49
C PRO A 51 -24.91 -6.66 33.14
N SER A 52 -25.15 -5.39 33.46
CA SER A 52 -26.42 -4.74 33.14
C SER A 52 -26.69 -4.77 31.63
N ARG A 53 -27.96 -4.57 31.20
CA ARG A 53 -28.34 -4.59 29.78
C ARG A 53 -27.43 -3.71 28.91
N ASN A 54 -27.14 -2.49 29.34
CA ASN A 54 -26.28 -1.56 28.59
C ASN A 54 -24.83 -2.07 28.52
N TRP A 55 -24.32 -2.68 29.59
CA TRP A 55 -23.01 -3.32 29.59
C TRP A 55 -22.95 -4.55 28.68
N MET A 56 -23.99 -5.39 28.65
CA MET A 56 -24.06 -6.51 27.72
C MET A 56 -24.07 -6.05 26.26
N ILE A 57 -24.83 -4.99 25.95
CA ILE A 57 -24.85 -4.39 24.60
C ILE A 57 -23.48 -3.83 24.24
N PHE A 58 -22.84 -3.12 25.16
CA PHE A 58 -21.51 -2.56 24.95
C PHE A 58 -20.46 -3.65 24.69
N LEU A 59 -20.43 -4.68 25.54
CA LEU A 59 -19.49 -5.80 25.43
C LEU A 59 -19.75 -6.65 24.18
N SER A 60 -21.00 -6.82 23.76
CA SER A 60 -21.32 -7.57 22.54
C SER A 60 -20.89 -6.81 21.28
N ILE A 61 -21.13 -5.50 21.21
CA ILE A 61 -20.70 -4.67 20.07
C ILE A 61 -19.18 -4.56 20.00
N THR A 62 -18.52 -4.22 21.11
CA THR A 62 -17.05 -4.11 21.13
C THR A 62 -16.38 -5.47 20.93
N GLY A 63 -16.91 -6.54 21.53
CA GLY A 63 -16.43 -7.91 21.35
C GLY A 63 -16.58 -8.41 19.91
N SER A 64 -17.74 -8.18 19.28
CA SER A 64 -17.95 -8.58 17.88
C SER A 64 -17.07 -7.79 16.91
N PHE A 65 -16.90 -6.48 17.11
CA PHE A 65 -16.04 -5.66 16.28
C PHE A 65 -14.55 -6.04 16.41
N THR A 66 -14.07 -6.23 17.63
CA THR A 66 -12.68 -6.68 17.88
C THR A 66 -12.43 -8.07 17.30
N ALA A 67 -13.40 -9.00 17.42
CA ALA A 67 -13.32 -10.32 16.80
C ALA A 67 -13.23 -10.22 15.26
N ALA A 68 -14.01 -9.34 14.63
CA ALA A 68 -13.97 -9.11 13.18
C ALA A 68 -12.59 -8.60 12.72
N ILE A 69 -11.98 -7.66 13.44
CA ILE A 69 -10.63 -7.15 13.14
C ILE A 69 -9.57 -8.25 13.28
N ILE A 70 -9.63 -9.03 14.37
CA ILE A 70 -8.67 -10.11 14.62
C ILE A 70 -8.80 -11.17 13.52
N TYR A 71 -10.03 -11.50 13.13
CA TYR A 71 -10.34 -12.45 12.08
C TYR A 71 -9.80 -11.97 10.72
N ASP A 72 -10.10 -10.75 10.29
CA ASP A 72 -9.60 -10.23 9.00
C ASP A 72 -8.07 -10.15 8.97
N LYS A 73 -7.42 -9.72 10.06
CA LYS A 73 -5.95 -9.75 10.17
C LYS A 73 -5.38 -11.16 10.06
N ARG A 74 -6.07 -12.16 10.62
CA ARG A 74 -5.66 -13.57 10.55
C ARG A 74 -5.81 -14.12 9.13
N GLU A 75 -6.95 -13.89 8.50
CA GLU A 75 -7.22 -14.33 7.12
C GLU A 75 -6.31 -13.61 6.12
N LYS A 76 -6.04 -12.32 6.31
CA LYS A 76 -5.05 -11.58 5.53
C LYS A 76 -3.66 -12.24 5.60
N LYS A 77 -3.19 -12.56 6.80
CA LYS A 77 -1.89 -13.26 6.97
C LYS A 77 -1.92 -14.66 6.36
N ARG A 78 -3.06 -15.35 6.39
CA ARG A 78 -3.27 -16.64 5.71
C ARG A 78 -3.08 -16.49 4.20
N ALA A 79 -3.74 -15.51 3.59
CA ALA A 79 -3.63 -15.21 2.16
C ALA A 79 -2.18 -14.87 1.78
N GLN A 80 -1.51 -14.00 2.53
CA GLN A 80 -0.10 -13.66 2.29
C GLN A 80 0.80 -14.90 2.29
N ARG A 81 0.66 -15.76 3.31
CA ARG A 81 1.48 -16.97 3.40
C ARG A 81 1.20 -18.00 2.31
N LYS A 82 -0.05 -18.10 1.86
CA LYS A 82 -0.43 -18.94 0.71
C LYS A 82 0.40 -18.52 -0.51
N TRP A 83 0.47 -17.23 -0.81
CA TRP A 83 1.25 -16.71 -1.93
C TRP A 83 2.77 -16.75 -1.70
N CYS A 84 3.25 -16.49 -0.48
CA CYS A 84 4.66 -16.67 -0.15
C CYS A 84 5.12 -18.11 -0.42
N ARG A 85 4.34 -19.12 0.00
CA ARG A 85 4.65 -20.54 -0.24
C ARG A 85 4.66 -20.92 -1.71
N LEU A 86 3.75 -20.36 -2.49
CA LEU A 86 3.70 -20.61 -3.92
C LEU A 86 5.02 -20.21 -4.59
N VAL A 87 5.57 -19.09 -4.16
CA VAL A 87 6.73 -18.43 -4.78
C VAL A 87 8.07 -18.85 -4.15
N GLU A 88 8.05 -19.44 -2.95
CA GLU A 88 9.23 -19.83 -2.16
C GLU A 88 10.24 -20.73 -2.92
N HIS A 89 9.79 -21.49 -3.92
CA HIS A 89 10.68 -22.35 -4.70
C HIS A 89 11.71 -21.54 -5.49
N ILE A 90 11.36 -20.34 -5.97
CA ILE A 90 12.28 -19.46 -6.74
C ILE A 90 13.49 -19.08 -5.89
N ALA A 91 13.30 -18.84 -4.60
CA ALA A 91 14.40 -18.50 -3.69
C ALA A 91 15.39 -19.65 -3.49
N LYS A 92 14.96 -20.89 -3.72
CA LYS A 92 15.74 -22.12 -3.50
C LYS A 92 16.45 -22.58 -4.76
N GLU A 93 16.13 -22.01 -5.92
CA GLU A 93 16.79 -22.35 -7.17
C GLU A 93 18.24 -21.84 -7.14
N PRO A 94 19.24 -22.72 -7.33
CA PRO A 94 20.63 -22.29 -7.36
C PRO A 94 20.88 -21.45 -8.62
N LEU A 95 21.66 -20.38 -8.48
CA LEU A 95 22.18 -19.64 -9.63
C LEU A 95 23.13 -20.56 -10.41
N GLY A 96 22.90 -20.68 -11.72
CA GLY A 96 23.67 -21.61 -12.57
C GLY A 96 25.15 -21.26 -12.62
N ASP A 97 25.48 -20.02 -12.99
CA ASP A 97 26.86 -19.53 -13.06
C ASP A 97 27.12 -18.46 -11.99
N SER A 98 28.26 -18.55 -11.32
CA SER A 98 28.68 -17.59 -10.28
C SER A 98 28.89 -16.18 -10.83
N ARG A 99 29.06 -16.03 -12.16
CA ARG A 99 29.19 -14.73 -12.85
C ARG A 99 27.89 -14.20 -13.46
N THR A 100 26.73 -14.71 -13.02
CA THR A 100 25.42 -14.22 -13.46
C THR A 100 24.70 -13.48 -12.35
N MET A 101 24.14 -12.32 -12.68
CA MET A 101 23.29 -11.57 -11.74
C MET A 101 21.89 -12.20 -11.65
N PRO A 102 21.30 -12.26 -10.44
CA PRO A 102 19.92 -12.70 -10.28
C PRO A 102 18.94 -11.70 -10.91
N ARG A 103 17.73 -12.17 -11.20
CA ARG A 103 16.63 -11.35 -11.70
C ARG A 103 16.29 -10.24 -10.70
N LYS A 104 16.19 -9.00 -11.18
CA LYS A 104 15.79 -7.82 -10.42
C LYS A 104 14.46 -7.28 -10.96
N LEU A 105 13.53 -6.98 -10.07
CA LEU A 105 12.23 -6.38 -10.41
C LEU A 105 12.25 -4.87 -10.20
N THR A 106 11.39 -4.14 -10.90
CA THR A 106 11.20 -2.70 -10.64
C THR A 106 9.83 -2.48 -10.00
N VAL A 107 9.77 -1.59 -9.01
CA VAL A 107 8.54 -1.25 -8.29
C VAL A 107 8.32 0.25 -8.40
N PHE A 108 7.24 0.63 -9.07
CA PHE A 108 6.79 2.00 -9.22
C PHE A 108 5.84 2.37 -8.08
N LEU A 109 6.22 3.39 -7.31
CA LEU A 109 5.47 3.87 -6.14
C LEU A 109 5.21 5.37 -6.25
N GLU A 110 3.96 5.76 -6.15
CA GLU A 110 3.59 7.17 -6.07
C GLU A 110 2.65 7.44 -4.91
N GLY A 111 2.75 8.63 -4.30
CA GLY A 111 1.74 9.08 -3.36
C GLY A 111 0.37 9.09 -4.03
N PRO A 112 -0.70 8.54 -3.40
CA PRO A 112 -2.02 8.69 -3.98
C PRO A 112 -2.40 10.17 -4.00
N PRO A 113 -3.30 10.58 -4.89
CA PRO A 113 -3.69 11.97 -5.00
C PRO A 113 -4.12 12.55 -3.65
N THR A 114 -3.62 13.75 -3.31
CA THR A 114 -3.92 14.48 -2.06
C THR A 114 -3.22 13.94 -0.80
N ASP A 115 -2.54 12.80 -0.85
CA ASP A 115 -1.78 12.23 0.27
C ASP A 115 -0.28 12.08 -0.08
N GLY A 116 0.54 11.72 0.90
CA GLY A 116 1.97 11.55 0.71
C GLY A 116 2.38 10.13 0.30
N LEU A 117 3.64 10.01 -0.14
CA LEU A 117 4.30 8.75 -0.50
C LEU A 117 4.29 7.69 0.62
N ARG A 118 4.14 8.09 1.89
CA ARG A 118 4.11 7.20 3.06
C ARG A 118 3.03 6.12 2.92
N VAL A 119 1.85 6.49 2.40
CA VAL A 119 0.71 5.56 2.28
C VAL A 119 0.98 4.49 1.23
N ALA A 120 1.59 4.88 0.10
CA ALA A 120 2.02 3.93 -0.93
C ALA A 120 3.13 2.99 -0.42
N GLN A 121 4.10 3.51 0.33
CA GLN A 121 5.13 2.70 0.97
C GLN A 121 4.56 1.71 1.98
N ASP A 122 3.59 2.13 2.79
CA ASP A 122 2.94 1.25 3.76
C ASP A 122 2.11 0.17 3.05
N HIS A 123 1.44 0.51 1.94
CA HIS A 123 0.75 -0.46 1.08
C HIS A 123 1.71 -1.50 0.49
N PHE A 124 2.84 -1.07 -0.06
CA PHE A 124 3.89 -1.96 -0.54
C PHE A 124 4.40 -2.89 0.58
N LYS A 125 4.74 -2.32 1.74
CA LYS A 125 5.25 -3.07 2.90
C LYS A 125 4.23 -4.08 3.42
N GLU A 126 2.95 -3.72 3.41
CA GLU A 126 1.90 -4.54 3.98
C GLU A 126 1.49 -5.69 3.05
N TYR A 127 1.47 -5.50 1.73
CA TYR A 127 0.93 -6.50 0.78
C TYR A 127 1.98 -7.15 -0.13
N VAL A 128 2.85 -6.36 -0.77
CA VAL A 128 3.75 -6.83 -1.83
C VAL A 128 5.07 -7.35 -1.26
N LYS A 129 5.69 -6.60 -0.33
CA LYS A 129 6.99 -6.92 0.25
C LYS A 129 7.10 -8.35 0.80
N PRO A 130 6.12 -8.89 1.57
CA PRO A 130 6.25 -10.24 2.11
C PRO A 130 6.41 -11.33 1.05
N ILE A 131 5.82 -11.12 -0.14
CA ILE A 131 5.84 -12.10 -1.23
C ILE A 131 7.15 -11.99 -2.00
N LEU A 132 7.63 -10.78 -2.26
CA LEU A 132 8.97 -10.55 -2.84
C LEU A 132 10.09 -11.06 -1.94
N VAL A 133 9.99 -10.85 -0.63
CA VAL A 133 10.99 -11.38 0.32
C VAL A 133 10.97 -12.92 0.33
N ALA A 134 9.81 -13.55 0.19
CA ALA A 134 9.71 -15.00 0.11
C ALA A 134 10.28 -15.57 -1.20
N SER A 135 10.31 -14.79 -2.28
CA SER A 135 10.89 -15.19 -3.56
C SER A 135 12.42 -15.06 -3.61
N GLY A 136 13.02 -14.27 -2.73
CA GLY A 136 14.45 -13.98 -2.74
C GLY A 136 14.90 -13.10 -3.91
N LEU A 137 13.97 -12.48 -4.66
CA LEU A 137 14.30 -11.56 -5.74
C LEU A 137 14.62 -10.16 -5.19
N ASP A 138 15.60 -9.50 -5.80
CA ASP A 138 15.92 -8.11 -5.51
C ASP A 138 14.97 -7.17 -6.26
N TRP A 139 14.76 -5.96 -5.73
CA TRP A 139 13.89 -4.97 -6.36
C TRP A 139 14.44 -3.55 -6.27
N GLU A 140 14.17 -2.79 -7.33
CA GLU A 140 14.45 -1.36 -7.45
C GLU A 140 13.18 -0.55 -7.22
N PHE A 141 13.28 0.60 -6.57
CA PHE A 141 12.16 1.53 -6.44
C PHE A 141 12.33 2.74 -7.36
N ILE A 142 11.27 3.04 -8.10
CA ILE A 142 11.07 4.32 -8.78
C ILE A 142 9.95 5.03 -8.02
N GLN A 143 10.26 6.16 -7.38
CA GLN A 143 9.39 6.80 -6.39
C GLN A 143 9.00 8.22 -6.81
N GLY A 144 7.71 8.44 -7.08
CA GLY A 144 7.14 9.75 -7.31
C GLY A 144 6.48 10.33 -6.06
N ARG A 145 6.84 11.55 -5.69
CA ARG A 145 6.12 12.35 -4.69
C ARG A 145 5.08 13.26 -5.34
N ARG A 146 5.31 13.66 -6.58
CA ARG A 146 4.43 14.54 -7.37
C ARG A 146 4.07 13.91 -8.70
N GLU A 147 2.96 14.39 -9.24
CA GLU A 147 2.50 14.07 -10.57
C GLU A 147 3.59 14.38 -11.62
N GLY A 148 3.86 13.42 -12.49
CA GLY A 148 4.81 13.48 -13.58
C GLY A 148 6.23 13.01 -13.23
N GLU A 149 6.56 12.78 -11.97
CA GLU A 149 7.90 12.32 -11.56
C GLU A 149 8.17 10.88 -12.05
N ILE A 150 7.18 9.98 -11.96
CA ILE A 150 7.37 8.57 -12.39
C ILE A 150 7.47 8.47 -13.90
N ARG A 151 6.63 9.24 -14.61
CA ARG A 151 6.72 9.38 -16.06
C ARG A 151 8.13 9.81 -16.48
N ALA A 152 8.65 10.88 -15.86
CA ALA A 152 9.96 11.43 -16.19
C ALA A 152 11.10 10.46 -15.89
N GLU A 153 11.11 9.83 -14.71
CA GLU A 153 12.14 8.88 -14.30
C GLU A 153 12.15 7.63 -15.19
N LEU A 154 10.97 7.11 -15.55
CA LEU A 154 10.86 5.98 -16.48
C LEU A 154 11.32 6.36 -17.89
N ALA A 155 10.90 7.52 -18.39
CA ALA A 155 11.30 7.99 -19.72
C ALA A 155 12.81 8.21 -19.78
N GLU A 156 13.42 8.79 -18.75
CA GLU A 156 14.88 8.94 -18.62
C GLU A 156 15.59 7.59 -18.59
N LYS A 157 15.08 6.62 -17.83
CA LYS A 157 15.63 5.27 -17.79
C LYS A 157 15.64 4.62 -19.17
N ILE A 158 14.54 4.73 -19.93
CA ILE A 158 14.45 4.20 -21.30
C ILE A 158 15.40 4.96 -22.25
N ARG A 159 15.49 6.28 -22.14
CA ARG A 159 16.42 7.10 -22.94
C ARG A 159 17.87 6.71 -22.67
N ASN A 160 18.23 6.51 -21.40
CA ASN A 160 19.57 6.06 -21.00
C ASN A 160 19.89 4.64 -21.51
N ALA A 161 18.90 3.75 -21.57
CA ALA A 161 19.06 2.41 -22.15
C ALA A 161 19.24 2.43 -23.68
N ARG A 162 18.77 3.49 -24.36
CA ARG A 162 18.95 3.69 -25.81
C ARG A 162 20.31 4.30 -26.17
N LEU A 163 20.96 4.98 -25.23
CA LEU A 163 22.29 5.54 -25.43
C LEU A 163 23.35 4.44 -25.44
N PRO A 164 24.46 4.63 -26.18
CA PRO A 164 25.64 3.78 -26.02
C PRO A 164 26.07 3.72 -24.55
N PHE A 165 26.47 2.53 -24.09
CA PHE A 165 26.79 2.30 -22.68
C PHE A 165 27.77 3.31 -22.09
N GLU A 166 28.76 3.77 -22.87
CA GLU A 166 29.79 4.72 -22.42
C GLU A 166 29.22 6.11 -22.08
N GLU A 167 28.17 6.55 -22.78
CA GLU A 167 27.56 7.87 -22.59
C GLU A 167 26.41 7.84 -21.57
N SER A 168 25.82 6.65 -21.40
CA SER A 168 24.72 6.39 -20.47
C SER A 168 25.15 6.61 -19.02
N VAL A 169 24.16 6.92 -18.17
CA VAL A 169 24.34 7.04 -16.71
C VAL A 169 24.96 5.75 -16.14
N GLU A 170 24.55 4.59 -16.67
CA GLU A 170 25.05 3.27 -16.25
C GLU A 170 26.55 3.06 -16.56
N GLY A 171 27.08 3.69 -17.61
CA GLY A 171 28.52 3.63 -17.92
C GLY A 171 29.37 4.46 -16.98
N ARG A 172 28.81 5.54 -16.42
CA ARG A 172 29.47 6.40 -15.43
C ARG A 172 29.48 5.77 -14.05
N ASP A 173 28.61 4.79 -13.79
CA ASP A 173 28.59 4.08 -12.53
C ASP A 173 29.84 3.17 -12.41
N PRO A 174 30.71 3.42 -11.41
CA PRO A 174 31.97 2.69 -11.27
C PRO A 174 31.74 1.20 -11.00
N ILE A 175 30.60 0.86 -10.41
CA ILE A 175 30.24 -0.53 -10.08
C ILE A 175 29.81 -1.29 -11.33
N LEU A 176 28.97 -0.70 -12.17
CA LEU A 176 28.46 -1.36 -13.38
C LEU A 176 29.57 -1.52 -14.43
N SER A 177 30.39 -0.50 -14.63
CA SER A 177 31.59 -0.57 -15.49
C SER A 177 32.55 -1.67 -15.02
N THR A 178 32.84 -1.76 -13.72
CA THR A 178 33.66 -2.84 -13.16
C THR A 178 33.07 -4.22 -13.39
N ARG A 179 31.74 -4.38 -13.21
CA ARG A 179 31.05 -5.66 -13.45
C ARG A 179 31.14 -6.09 -14.91
N LYS A 180 30.92 -5.15 -15.83
CA LYS A 180 31.01 -5.39 -17.27
C LYS A 180 32.44 -5.78 -17.67
N ASN A 181 33.44 -5.06 -17.15
CA ASN A 181 34.86 -5.38 -17.37
C ASN A 181 35.24 -6.74 -16.78
N ALA A 182 34.64 -7.14 -15.66
CA ALA A 182 34.82 -8.46 -15.06
C ALA A 182 34.06 -9.58 -15.79
N GLY A 183 33.29 -9.27 -16.84
CA GLY A 183 32.50 -10.23 -17.60
C GLY A 183 31.31 -10.79 -16.83
N ILE A 184 30.80 -10.09 -15.82
CA ILE A 184 29.58 -10.47 -15.09
C ILE A 184 28.39 -10.16 -15.99
N LYS A 185 27.62 -11.19 -16.34
CA LYS A 185 26.45 -11.05 -17.20
C LYS A 185 25.25 -10.59 -16.39
N GLU A 186 24.50 -9.65 -16.94
CA GLU A 186 23.17 -9.32 -16.42
C GLU A 186 22.20 -10.47 -16.66
N PHE A 187 21.09 -10.45 -15.91
CA PHE A 187 20.04 -11.44 -16.07
C PHE A 187 19.46 -11.39 -17.49
N ASP A 188 19.54 -12.53 -18.20
CA ASP A 188 19.00 -12.72 -19.54
C ASP A 188 17.61 -13.34 -19.43
N GLY A 189 16.58 -12.50 -19.51
CA GLY A 189 15.19 -12.91 -19.40
C GLY A 189 14.25 -11.75 -19.09
N PRO A 190 12.93 -12.02 -19.07
CA PRO A 190 11.92 -11.01 -18.80
C PRO A 190 12.12 -10.47 -17.38
N ARG A 191 12.26 -9.14 -17.28
CA ARG A 191 12.23 -8.46 -15.97
C ARG A 191 10.78 -8.43 -15.49
N GLY A 192 10.44 -7.48 -14.64
CA GLY A 192 9.06 -7.36 -14.20
C GLY A 192 8.82 -6.07 -13.47
N ASP A 193 7.74 -5.41 -13.87
CA ASP A 193 7.40 -4.07 -13.43
C ASP A 193 6.12 -4.13 -12.59
N ILE A 194 6.27 -3.80 -11.30
CA ILE A 194 5.17 -3.74 -10.34
C ILE A 194 4.72 -2.29 -10.23
N VAL A 195 3.50 -2.00 -10.67
CA VAL A 195 2.95 -0.63 -10.67
C VAL A 195 1.82 -0.53 -9.65
N LEU A 196 1.98 0.30 -8.61
CA LEU A 196 0.99 0.42 -7.54
C LEU A 196 -0.02 1.55 -7.79
N GLY A 197 -1.26 1.17 -8.11
CA GLY A 197 -2.39 2.08 -8.23
C GLY A 197 -2.60 2.66 -9.62
N ARG A 198 -3.83 3.12 -9.86
CA ARG A 198 -4.25 3.66 -11.16
C ARG A 198 -3.49 4.92 -11.57
N HIS A 199 -3.21 5.84 -10.65
CA HIS A 199 -2.49 7.09 -10.93
C HIS A 199 -1.09 6.79 -11.44
N THR A 200 -0.35 5.93 -10.74
CA THR A 200 0.97 5.47 -11.17
C THR A 200 0.94 4.67 -12.47
N TRP A 201 -0.13 3.89 -12.72
CA TRP A 201 -0.31 3.18 -13.99
C TRP A 201 -0.43 4.13 -15.18
N LYS A 202 -1.13 5.26 -15.02
CA LYS A 202 -1.24 6.29 -16.08
C LYS A 202 0.12 6.92 -16.38
N GLU A 203 0.90 7.22 -15.34
CA GLU A 203 2.25 7.77 -15.52
C GLU A 203 3.23 6.77 -16.10
N TYR A 204 3.16 5.51 -15.67
CA TYR A 204 3.95 4.42 -16.22
C TYR A 204 3.71 4.27 -17.72
N ILE A 205 2.45 4.23 -18.16
CA ILE A 205 2.12 4.16 -19.58
C ILE A 205 2.66 5.38 -20.33
N ARG A 206 2.43 6.59 -19.81
CA ARG A 206 2.88 7.82 -20.47
C ARG A 206 4.41 7.89 -20.54
N GLY A 207 5.10 7.50 -19.48
CA GLY A 207 6.56 7.46 -19.41
C GLY A 207 7.16 6.42 -20.35
N LEU A 208 6.48 5.28 -20.52
CA LEU A 208 6.86 4.26 -21.49
C LEU A 208 6.75 4.79 -22.93
N HIS A 209 5.64 5.44 -23.27
CA HIS A 209 5.46 6.05 -24.60
C HIS A 209 6.47 7.17 -24.84
N GLU A 210 6.67 8.04 -23.86
CA GLU A 210 7.63 9.14 -23.93
C GLU A 210 9.08 8.65 -24.05
N GLY A 211 9.48 7.61 -23.32
CA GLY A 211 10.84 7.08 -23.40
C GLY A 211 11.19 6.50 -24.77
N TRP A 212 10.23 5.85 -25.42
CA TRP A 212 10.43 5.20 -26.72
C TRP A 212 10.18 6.12 -27.91
N LEU A 213 9.13 6.96 -27.87
CA LEU A 213 8.73 7.86 -28.95
C LEU A 213 9.38 9.24 -28.84
N GLY A 214 9.72 9.66 -27.63
CA GLY A 214 10.27 10.98 -27.37
C GLY A 214 11.72 11.14 -27.84
N PRO A 215 12.17 12.41 -27.99
CA PRO A 215 13.54 12.74 -28.31
C PRO A 215 14.50 12.33 -27.18
N LEU A 216 15.75 12.02 -27.53
CA LEU A 216 16.76 11.58 -26.56
C LEU A 216 17.26 12.74 -25.68
N THR A 217 17.36 13.94 -26.28
CA THR A 217 17.70 15.20 -25.62
C THR A 217 16.42 16.00 -25.30
N GLU A 218 16.42 16.73 -24.18
CA GLU A 218 15.32 17.63 -23.81
C GLU A 218 15.05 18.60 -24.96
N PRO A 219 13.80 18.69 -25.48
CA PRO A 219 13.47 19.68 -26.48
C PRO A 219 13.68 21.07 -25.87
N LEU A 220 14.30 21.97 -26.63
CA LEU A 220 14.44 23.36 -26.22
C LEU A 220 13.03 23.90 -25.93
N LYS A 221 12.75 24.21 -24.67
CA LYS A 221 11.49 24.82 -24.26
C LYS A 221 11.27 26.04 -25.15
N PRO A 222 10.10 26.19 -25.80
CA PRO A 222 9.76 27.45 -26.45
C PRO A 222 9.87 28.53 -25.37
N GLN A 223 10.90 29.36 -25.46
CA GLN A 223 10.94 30.59 -24.68
C GLN A 223 9.72 31.38 -25.12
N GLU A 224 8.87 31.74 -24.16
CA GLU A 224 7.76 32.65 -24.42
C GLU A 224 8.36 33.94 -25.01
N GLU A 225 8.18 34.12 -26.32
CA GLU A 225 8.43 35.39 -26.98
C GLU A 225 7.45 36.42 -26.41
N ASN A 226 7.95 37.30 -25.54
CA ASN A 226 7.40 38.64 -25.41
C ASN A 226 8.53 39.67 -25.20
N LEU A 227 9.02 40.14 -26.35
CA LEU A 227 9.33 41.53 -26.73
C LEU A 227 10.46 42.34 -26.04
N GLU A 228 11.38 42.75 -26.92
CA GLU A 228 12.12 44.04 -27.00
C GLU A 228 13.44 44.25 -26.24
N ALA A 229 14.53 44.06 -27.01
CA ALA A 229 15.66 44.98 -27.26
C ALA A 229 16.61 45.39 -26.10
N ALA A 230 17.87 44.91 -26.24
CA ALA A 230 19.12 45.13 -25.48
C ALA A 230 19.69 46.58 -25.53
N PRO A 231 20.95 46.91 -25.11
CA PRO A 231 22.01 46.19 -24.35
C PRO A 231 22.76 47.07 -23.27
N THR A 232 23.76 46.51 -22.55
CA THR A 232 25.14 47.06 -22.24
C THR A 232 25.81 46.12 -21.21
N SER A 233 26.78 45.26 -21.59
CA SER A 233 28.28 45.36 -21.50
C SER A 233 28.83 45.43 -20.06
N GLU A 234 29.43 44.33 -19.56
CA GLU A 234 30.87 44.05 -19.26
C GLU A 234 31.04 43.97 -17.72
N ALA A 235 31.82 43.14 -17.02
CA ALA A 235 33.00 42.29 -17.24
C ALA A 235 33.08 41.25 -16.07
N GLU A 236 33.46 39.98 -16.28
CA GLU A 236 34.75 39.34 -15.92
C GLU A 236 34.74 38.35 -14.70
N THR A 237 34.74 37.04 -15.03
CA THR A 237 35.62 35.92 -14.55
C THR A 237 35.61 35.45 -13.05
N PRO A 238 36.31 34.35 -12.65
CA PRO A 238 35.78 32.97 -12.60
C PRO A 238 36.08 32.22 -11.26
N VAL A 239 35.86 30.89 -11.23
CA VAL A 239 36.33 29.85 -10.26
C VAL A 239 35.71 29.88 -8.84
N ASP A 240 35.44 28.79 -8.10
CA ASP A 240 35.86 27.38 -8.18
C ASP A 240 34.97 26.48 -7.29
N SER A 241 34.89 25.20 -7.64
CA SER A 241 35.00 24.02 -6.74
C SER A 241 33.89 23.55 -5.75
N LEU A 242 33.48 22.27 -5.98
CA LEU A 242 33.27 21.15 -5.03
C LEU A 242 32.00 21.18 -4.15
N ILE A 243 30.93 20.44 -4.49
CA ILE A 243 30.69 19.00 -4.27
C ILE A 243 31.15 18.49 -2.90
N GLY A 244 30.17 18.16 -2.06
CA GLY A 244 30.34 17.43 -0.80
C GLY A 244 29.02 16.94 -0.21
N ASN A 245 28.26 16.12 -0.94
CA ASN A 245 27.36 15.14 -0.33
C ASN A 245 28.27 13.99 0.15
N THR A 246 28.20 13.40 1.34
CA THR A 246 27.16 12.53 1.91
C THR A 246 27.82 11.98 3.20
N ILE A 247 27.13 11.67 4.30
CA ILE A 247 26.80 10.29 4.75
C ILE A 247 26.35 10.44 6.21
N HIS A 248 25.18 9.94 6.58
CA HIS A 248 25.00 9.31 7.90
C HIS A 248 24.02 8.14 7.79
N THR A 249 24.59 6.94 7.90
CA THR A 249 23.88 5.69 8.19
C THR A 249 24.01 5.41 9.69
N SER A 250 22.86 5.08 10.27
CA SER A 250 22.51 4.44 11.55
C SER A 250 23.62 3.83 12.44
N THR A 251 23.54 4.03 13.77
CA THR A 251 23.08 3.00 14.76
C THR A 251 23.19 3.45 16.23
N ASN A 252 22.26 2.91 17.04
CA ASN A 252 22.02 2.96 18.50
C ASN A 252 23.22 3.24 19.45
N THR A 253 23.00 3.98 20.55
CA THR A 253 22.91 3.48 21.94
C THR A 253 22.41 4.57 22.91
N ASP A 254 21.40 4.27 23.72
CA ASP A 254 21.04 4.95 25.00
C ASP A 254 21.99 4.42 26.12
N PRO A 255 22.14 4.96 27.36
CA PRO A 255 21.22 5.84 28.12
C PRO A 255 21.87 6.98 28.94
N SER A 256 21.08 7.98 29.37
CA SER A 256 21.01 8.50 30.76
C SER A 256 20.16 9.79 30.88
N LYS A 257 19.21 9.74 31.83
CA LYS A 257 18.32 10.78 32.41
C LYS A 257 19.12 11.70 33.38
N PRO A 258 18.52 12.69 34.10
CA PRO A 258 17.21 13.35 34.02
C PRO A 258 17.28 14.91 34.14
N ASP A 259 16.20 15.66 33.91
CA ASP A 259 15.44 16.50 34.89
C ASP A 259 15.09 17.81 34.15
N ASP A 260 14.05 18.61 34.37
CA ASP A 260 12.81 18.61 35.16
C ASP A 260 12.04 19.89 34.71
N ALA A 261 10.69 19.89 34.83
CA ALA A 261 9.77 21.04 34.93
C ALA A 261 9.79 22.16 33.84
N SER A 262 8.76 22.93 33.51
CA SER A 262 7.31 23.04 33.76
C SER A 262 6.93 24.40 33.15
N SER A 263 5.73 24.51 32.55
CA SER A 263 4.92 25.75 32.41
C SER A 263 5.48 26.90 31.55
N THR A 264 4.74 27.83 30.95
CA THR A 264 3.34 28.09 30.53
C THR A 264 3.44 29.48 29.84
N SER A 265 2.60 29.72 28.81
CA SER A 265 2.23 31.00 28.14
C SER A 265 2.86 32.33 28.60
N THR A 266 3.14 33.34 27.76
CA THR A 266 2.20 34.07 26.89
C THR A 266 2.95 35.18 26.10
N GLY A 267 2.63 35.32 24.81
CA GLY A 267 2.43 36.56 24.02
C GLY A 267 3.38 37.78 24.04
N SER A 268 3.93 38.13 22.86
CA SER A 268 3.86 39.48 22.27
C SER A 268 4.20 39.47 20.77
N THR A 269 3.53 40.35 20.04
CA THR A 269 3.23 40.41 18.60
C THR A 269 4.34 41.11 17.74
N PRO A 270 4.14 41.41 16.42
CA PRO A 270 4.96 40.89 15.31
C PRO A 270 5.91 41.92 14.67
N GLU A 271 6.98 41.45 14.03
CA GLU A 271 7.79 42.25 13.11
C GLU A 271 7.67 41.68 11.68
N GLU A 272 7.18 42.53 10.79
CA GLU A 272 7.02 42.33 9.35
C GLU A 272 8.39 42.12 8.67
N LYS A 273 8.49 41.05 7.87
CA LYS A 273 9.48 40.94 6.80
C LYS A 273 8.75 40.66 5.48
N PRO A 274 9.16 41.31 4.38
CA PRO A 274 8.41 41.34 3.14
C PRO A 274 8.35 39.98 2.46
N ALA A 275 7.20 39.72 1.86
CA ALA A 275 6.93 38.57 1.01
C ALA A 275 7.84 38.62 -0.23
N GLU A 276 8.92 37.86 -0.18
CA GLU A 276 9.64 37.46 -1.36
C GLU A 276 8.80 36.37 -2.05
N GLU A 277 8.19 36.74 -3.18
CA GLU A 277 7.51 35.81 -4.09
C GLU A 277 8.48 34.67 -4.45
N LYS A 278 8.33 33.55 -3.74
CA LYS A 278 8.82 32.26 -4.22
C LYS A 278 8.11 32.00 -5.54
N LYS A 279 8.80 32.29 -6.65
CA LYS A 279 8.49 31.68 -7.94
C LYS A 279 8.49 30.17 -7.72
N GLU A 280 7.28 29.61 -7.58
CA GLU A 280 7.10 28.19 -7.44
C GLU A 280 7.69 27.56 -8.70
N LYS A 281 8.73 26.73 -8.53
CA LYS A 281 9.19 25.84 -9.60
C LYS A 281 7.96 25.11 -10.15
N PRO A 282 7.82 24.95 -11.48
CA PRO A 282 6.65 24.29 -12.04
C PRO A 282 6.42 22.97 -11.30
N SER A 283 5.20 22.80 -10.83
CA SER A 283 4.78 21.73 -9.92
C SER A 283 5.02 20.34 -10.49
N HIS A 284 5.12 20.25 -11.83
CA HIS A 284 5.25 19.06 -12.65
C HIS A 284 6.33 19.28 -13.71
N LEU A 285 7.08 18.21 -14.03
CA LEU A 285 7.98 18.23 -15.19
C LEU A 285 7.11 18.11 -16.46
N PRO A 286 7.27 18.98 -17.47
CA PRO A 286 6.56 18.81 -18.73
C PRO A 286 7.06 17.55 -19.47
N PRO A 287 6.19 16.85 -20.22
CA PRO A 287 6.61 15.73 -21.04
C PRO A 287 7.39 16.20 -22.27
N PHE A 288 8.30 15.37 -22.78
CA PHE A 288 9.10 15.70 -23.96
C PHE A 288 8.32 15.56 -25.27
N ILE A 289 7.19 14.85 -25.24
CA ILE A 289 6.28 14.65 -26.36
C ILE A 289 4.84 14.65 -25.85
N SER A 290 3.95 15.38 -26.54
CA SER A 290 2.53 15.36 -26.21
C SER A 290 1.85 14.11 -26.80
N THR A 291 0.73 13.72 -26.20
CA THR A 291 -0.01 12.52 -26.60
C THR A 291 -0.57 12.56 -28.03
N THR A 292 -0.79 13.77 -28.57
CA THR A 292 -1.24 13.97 -29.97
C THR A 292 -0.20 13.54 -30.98
N ASP A 293 1.07 13.59 -30.60
CA ASP A 293 2.20 13.39 -31.49
C ASP A 293 2.68 11.93 -31.51
N TYR A 294 2.06 11.04 -30.73
CA TYR A 294 2.43 9.63 -30.66
C TYR A 294 2.33 8.93 -32.01
N ALA A 295 1.30 9.26 -32.79
CA ALA A 295 1.07 8.64 -34.10
C ALA A 295 2.12 9.06 -35.15
N SER A 296 2.62 10.31 -35.07
CA SER A 296 3.62 10.84 -36.01
C SER A 296 5.06 10.54 -35.58
N ALA A 297 5.29 10.19 -34.32
CA ALA A 297 6.61 9.88 -33.80
C ALA A 297 7.22 8.61 -34.41
N ASN A 298 8.55 8.65 -34.60
CA ASN A 298 9.31 7.52 -35.13
C ASN A 298 9.78 6.60 -34.01
N LEU A 299 9.52 5.29 -34.15
CA LEU A 299 10.06 4.30 -33.23
C LEU A 299 11.53 4.00 -33.53
N PRO A 300 12.40 3.93 -32.50
CA PRO A 300 13.79 3.57 -32.68
C PRO A 300 13.92 2.09 -33.07
N SER A 301 14.96 1.76 -33.84
CA SER A 301 15.30 0.38 -34.22
C SER A 301 15.73 -0.50 -33.04
N SER A 302 16.14 0.12 -31.93
CA SER A 302 16.51 -0.57 -30.68
C SER A 302 15.30 -1.03 -29.86
N PHE A 303 14.07 -0.77 -30.31
CA PHE A 303 12.87 -1.15 -29.58
C PHE A 303 12.72 -2.68 -29.54
N PRO A 304 12.59 -3.31 -28.36
CA PRO A 304 12.51 -4.75 -28.24
C PRO A 304 11.24 -5.30 -28.88
N THR A 305 11.28 -6.57 -29.31
CA THR A 305 10.13 -7.27 -29.88
C THR A 305 9.01 -7.46 -28.85
N GLU A 306 9.38 -7.68 -27.59
CA GLU A 306 8.46 -7.80 -26.46
C GLU A 306 8.95 -6.92 -25.31
N LEU A 307 8.02 -6.23 -24.65
CA LEU A 307 8.33 -5.45 -23.45
C LEU A 307 8.23 -6.33 -22.21
N ASP A 308 8.94 -5.91 -21.17
CA ASP A 308 8.90 -6.57 -19.87
C ASP A 308 7.46 -6.63 -19.32
N PRO A 309 7.08 -7.75 -18.68
CA PRO A 309 5.74 -7.92 -18.16
C PRO A 309 5.48 -6.96 -16.99
N SER A 310 4.32 -6.34 -17.00
CA SER A 310 3.88 -5.42 -15.94
C SER A 310 2.64 -5.94 -15.22
N ALA A 311 2.51 -5.65 -13.92
CA ALA A 311 1.28 -5.83 -13.17
C ALA A 311 0.86 -4.51 -12.52
N ALA A 312 -0.34 -4.07 -12.88
CA ALA A 312 -1.03 -3.00 -12.20
C ALA A 312 -1.70 -3.56 -10.94
N ILE A 313 -1.16 -3.22 -9.78
CA ILE A 313 -1.65 -3.65 -8.47
C ILE A 313 -2.64 -2.61 -7.95
N SER A 314 -3.82 -3.06 -7.52
CA SER A 314 -4.84 -2.17 -6.96
C SER A 314 -4.34 -1.43 -5.71
N PHE A 315 -4.59 -0.13 -5.64
CA PHE A 315 -4.28 0.73 -4.51
C PHE A 315 -5.50 1.57 -4.10
N PRO A 316 -6.49 0.95 -3.45
CA PRO A 316 -7.73 1.62 -3.10
C PRO A 316 -7.52 2.63 -1.97
N HIS A 317 -7.54 3.91 -2.32
CA HIS A 317 -7.37 5.02 -1.40
C HIS A 317 -8.54 6.00 -1.50
N ILE A 318 -9.48 5.94 -0.54
CA ILE A 318 -10.62 6.87 -0.45
C ILE A 318 -10.45 7.79 0.75
N LEU A 319 -10.58 9.10 0.50
CA LEU A 319 -10.61 10.16 1.50
C LEU A 319 -12.05 10.67 1.76
N GLY A 320 -12.27 11.34 2.90
CA GLY A 320 -13.54 11.99 3.25
C GLY A 320 -14.38 11.29 4.34
N PHE A 321 -15.14 12.09 5.09
CA PHE A 321 -15.96 11.63 6.22
C PHE A 321 -17.18 10.82 5.78
N LEU A 322 -17.88 11.24 4.72
CA LEU A 322 -19.03 10.51 4.18
C LEU A 322 -18.65 9.12 3.63
N ASN A 323 -17.37 8.92 3.31
CA ASN A 323 -16.83 7.66 2.84
C ASN A 323 -16.37 6.72 3.98
N THR A 324 -16.53 7.12 5.24
CA THR A 324 -16.18 6.29 6.41
C THR A 324 -16.85 4.91 6.44
N PRO A 325 -18.15 4.69 6.10
CA PRO A 325 -18.72 3.34 6.07
C PRO A 325 -18.06 2.46 5.00
N THR A 326 -17.74 3.02 3.83
CA THR A 326 -17.02 2.31 2.76
C THR A 326 -15.60 1.95 3.21
N ARG A 327 -14.91 2.88 3.87
CA ARG A 327 -13.57 2.64 4.44
C ARG A 327 -13.61 1.56 5.52
N LEU A 328 -14.63 1.55 6.39
CA LEU A 328 -14.81 0.53 7.41
C LEU A 328 -15.07 -0.85 6.80
N ARG A 329 -15.93 -0.93 5.78
CA ARG A 329 -16.17 -2.16 5.02
C ARG A 329 -14.89 -2.71 4.41
N ARG A 330 -14.05 -1.85 3.81
CA ARG A 330 -12.74 -2.24 3.26
C ARG A 330 -11.76 -2.66 4.34
N PHE A 331 -11.75 -1.95 5.46
CA PHE A 331 -10.89 -2.25 6.61
C PHE A 331 -11.16 -3.64 7.19
N LEU A 332 -12.41 -4.09 7.18
CA LEU A 332 -12.81 -5.43 7.64
C LEU A 332 -12.72 -6.52 6.55
N ASN A 333 -12.36 -6.16 5.32
CA ASN A 333 -12.27 -7.07 4.17
C ASN A 333 -10.91 -6.99 3.48
N ARG A 334 -9.83 -6.63 4.20
CA ARG A 334 -8.48 -6.52 3.62
C ARG A 334 -7.94 -7.86 3.15
N ARG A 335 -8.49 -8.98 3.64
CA ARG A 335 -8.15 -10.33 3.17
C ARG A 335 -8.34 -10.51 1.65
N HIS A 336 -9.38 -9.94 1.05
CA HIS A 336 -9.66 -10.12 -0.38
C HIS A 336 -8.67 -9.34 -1.23
N LEU A 337 -8.38 -8.12 -0.82
CA LEU A 337 -7.34 -7.29 -1.42
C LEU A 337 -5.97 -7.98 -1.29
N ALA A 338 -5.63 -8.55 -0.13
CA ALA A 338 -4.38 -9.28 0.04
C ALA A 338 -4.27 -10.52 -0.86
N ASP A 339 -5.37 -11.23 -1.13
CA ASP A 339 -5.39 -12.37 -2.04
C ASP A 339 -5.24 -11.94 -3.50
N GLN A 340 -5.91 -10.85 -3.91
CA GLN A 340 -5.78 -10.25 -5.25
C GLN A 340 -4.36 -9.74 -5.51
N ILE A 341 -3.82 -8.89 -4.63
CA ILE A 341 -2.45 -8.38 -4.75
C ILE A 341 -1.45 -9.54 -4.71
N GLY A 342 -1.70 -10.55 -3.88
CA GLY A 342 -0.82 -11.70 -3.79
C GLY A 342 -0.79 -12.54 -5.06
N ARG A 343 -1.94 -12.68 -5.74
CA ARG A 343 -2.03 -13.27 -7.08
C ARG A 343 -1.22 -12.46 -8.09
N ASP A 344 -1.47 -11.16 -8.21
CA ASP A 344 -0.81 -10.33 -9.24
C ASP A 344 0.72 -10.25 -9.02
N THR A 345 1.15 -10.18 -7.75
CA THR A 345 2.57 -10.18 -7.39
C THR A 345 3.21 -11.54 -7.71
N ALA A 346 2.53 -12.65 -7.40
CA ALA A 346 3.05 -13.98 -7.71
C ALA A 346 3.19 -14.22 -9.22
N ALA A 347 2.28 -13.68 -10.05
CA ALA A 347 2.36 -13.81 -11.52
C ALA A 347 3.67 -13.21 -12.07
N ILE A 348 4.03 -11.99 -11.62
CA ILE A 348 5.29 -11.35 -12.05
C ILE A 348 6.48 -12.19 -11.62
N ILE A 349 6.47 -12.63 -10.36
CA ILE A 349 7.60 -13.35 -9.78
C ILE A 349 7.82 -14.70 -10.50
N LEU A 350 6.75 -15.42 -10.84
CA LEU A 350 6.79 -16.66 -11.62
C LEU A 350 7.11 -16.43 -13.11
N SER A 351 7.24 -15.18 -13.55
CA SER A 351 7.44 -14.80 -14.95
C SER A 351 6.33 -15.31 -15.87
N THR A 352 5.10 -15.45 -15.37
CA THR A 352 3.96 -15.86 -16.18
C THR A 352 3.22 -14.64 -16.70
N TYR A 353 3.15 -14.50 -18.01
CA TYR A 353 2.58 -13.33 -18.65
C TYR A 353 1.88 -13.68 -19.96
N ARG A 354 1.02 -12.78 -20.41
CA ARG A 354 0.32 -12.85 -21.69
C ARG A 354 0.23 -11.48 -22.37
N PRO A 355 -0.08 -11.42 -23.67
CA PRO A 355 -0.46 -10.17 -24.32
C PRO A 355 -1.72 -9.56 -23.68
N TYR A 356 -1.81 -8.22 -23.73
CA TYR A 356 -3.05 -7.52 -23.41
C TYR A 356 -4.10 -7.78 -24.49
N HIS A 357 -5.36 -7.92 -24.09
CA HIS A 357 -6.46 -8.07 -25.03
C HIS A 357 -7.14 -6.73 -25.29
N THR A 358 -7.69 -6.58 -26.48
CA THR A 358 -8.67 -5.52 -26.75
C THR A 358 -10.05 -6.08 -26.45
N SER A 359 -10.77 -5.51 -25.49
CA SER A 359 -12.12 -5.97 -25.19
C SER A 359 -13.07 -5.53 -26.30
N SER A 360 -13.39 -6.44 -27.21
CA SER A 360 -14.57 -6.33 -28.07
C SER A 360 -15.76 -6.89 -27.29
N SER A 361 -16.16 -6.20 -26.21
CA SER A 361 -17.23 -6.70 -25.35
C SER A 361 -18.60 -6.31 -25.92
N THR A 362 -19.33 -7.36 -26.30
CA THR A 362 -20.76 -7.49 -26.61
C THR A 362 -21.70 -7.09 -25.44
N SER A 363 -21.32 -6.11 -24.63
CA SER A 363 -22.14 -5.54 -23.55
C SER A 363 -22.51 -4.11 -23.91
N SER A 364 -23.77 -3.97 -24.30
CA SER A 364 -24.47 -2.79 -24.79
C SER A 364 -24.32 -1.54 -23.92
N THR A 365 -23.31 -0.69 -24.15
CA THR A 365 -23.42 0.79 -23.99
C THR A 365 -22.29 1.63 -24.62
N SER A 366 -21.21 1.04 -25.17
CA SER A 366 -20.13 1.80 -25.84
C SER A 366 -19.66 1.06 -27.09
N GLU A 367 -19.68 1.75 -28.24
CA GLU A 367 -19.50 1.15 -29.58
C GLU A 367 -18.03 0.93 -29.98
N ASP A 368 -17.06 1.37 -29.16
CA ASP A 368 -15.64 1.29 -29.49
C ASP A 368 -14.88 0.19 -28.71
N PRO A 369 -14.02 -0.60 -29.37
CA PRO A 369 -13.20 -1.63 -28.73
C PRO A 369 -12.09 -0.99 -27.88
N GLU A 370 -12.27 -0.99 -26.56
CA GLU A 370 -11.29 -0.43 -25.62
C GLU A 370 -10.16 -1.42 -25.31
N PRO A 371 -8.87 -1.00 -25.32
CA PRO A 371 -7.75 -1.82 -24.90
C PRO A 371 -7.76 -2.07 -23.38
N GLU A 372 -7.43 -3.29 -22.96
CA GLU A 372 -7.40 -3.71 -21.54
C GLU A 372 -6.52 -2.77 -20.69
N GLN A 373 -5.40 -2.30 -21.23
CA GLN A 373 -4.49 -1.37 -20.56
C GLN A 373 -5.20 -0.09 -20.09
N THR A 374 -6.16 0.42 -20.86
CA THR A 374 -6.91 1.65 -20.55
C THR A 374 -7.93 1.42 -19.44
N THR A 375 -8.48 0.22 -19.35
CA THR A 375 -9.54 -0.12 -18.38
C THR A 375 -9.01 -0.63 -17.03
N LEU A 376 -7.74 -1.04 -16.95
CA LEU A 376 -7.12 -1.51 -15.71
C LEU A 376 -7.21 -0.49 -14.57
N LEU A 377 -7.76 -0.90 -13.42
CA LEU A 377 -7.91 -0.08 -12.20
C LEU A 377 -8.74 1.20 -12.39
N GLN A 378 -9.53 1.34 -13.47
CA GLN A 378 -10.32 2.54 -13.74
C GLN A 378 -11.33 2.88 -12.62
N SER A 379 -11.79 1.89 -11.85
CA SER A 379 -12.66 2.12 -10.70
C SER A 379 -12.00 2.99 -9.61
N GLU A 380 -10.68 2.99 -9.50
CA GLU A 380 -9.94 3.78 -8.52
C GLU A 380 -9.97 5.28 -8.83
N GLU A 381 -10.11 5.68 -10.11
CA GLU A 381 -10.19 7.11 -10.49
C GLU A 381 -11.41 7.78 -9.85
N LYS A 382 -12.52 7.06 -9.76
CA LYS A 382 -13.78 7.54 -9.15
C LYS A 382 -13.64 7.80 -7.65
N GLU A 383 -12.61 7.24 -7.04
CA GLU A 383 -12.35 7.29 -5.60
C GLU A 383 -11.37 8.39 -5.21
N TRP A 384 -10.74 9.02 -6.21
CA TRP A 384 -9.85 10.15 -6.00
C TRP A 384 -10.60 11.35 -5.44
N HIS A 385 -9.87 12.16 -4.67
CA HIS A 385 -10.44 13.34 -4.05
C HIS A 385 -10.85 14.38 -5.11
N LYS A 386 -11.88 15.18 -4.80
CA LYS A 386 -12.42 16.18 -5.74
C LYS A 386 -11.39 17.24 -6.15
N SER A 387 -10.42 17.54 -5.28
CA SER A 387 -9.34 18.50 -5.57
C SER A 387 -8.48 18.11 -6.76
N VAL A 388 -8.33 16.82 -7.03
CA VAL A 388 -7.52 16.30 -8.14
C VAL A 388 -8.09 16.76 -9.47
N HIS A 389 -9.42 16.77 -9.57
CA HIS A 389 -10.18 17.10 -10.77
C HIS A 389 -10.21 18.60 -11.08
N VAL A 390 -9.72 19.44 -10.18
CA VAL A 390 -9.65 20.90 -10.39
C VAL A 390 -8.37 21.21 -11.15
N ARG A 391 -8.50 21.72 -12.38
CA ARG A 391 -7.39 22.24 -13.17
C ARG A 391 -7.01 23.63 -12.66
N SER A 392 -5.74 23.84 -12.34
CA SER A 392 -5.20 25.19 -12.18
C SER A 392 -4.93 25.77 -13.58
N PRO A 393 -5.03 27.09 -13.78
CA PRO A 393 -4.76 27.72 -15.07
C PRO A 393 -3.27 27.66 -15.49
N THR A 394 -2.38 27.31 -14.56
CA THR A 394 -0.92 27.26 -14.77
C THR A 394 -0.43 25.88 -15.21
N ASP A 395 -1.20 24.81 -14.98
CA ASP A 395 -0.81 23.45 -15.33
C ASP A 395 -1.33 23.10 -16.74
N LEU A 396 -0.43 23.07 -17.73
CA LEU A 396 -0.78 22.83 -19.14
C LEU A 396 -1.18 21.36 -19.41
N GLU A 397 -0.54 20.39 -18.75
CA GLU A 397 -0.86 18.96 -18.88
C GLU A 397 -0.85 18.27 -17.52
N ARG A 398 -1.95 17.55 -17.20
CA ARG A 398 -2.10 16.75 -15.97
C ARG A 398 -2.30 15.30 -16.33
N THR A 399 -1.23 14.51 -16.16
CA THR A 399 -1.18 13.08 -16.48
C THR A 399 -2.27 12.27 -15.77
N TRP A 400 -2.64 12.64 -14.54
CA TRP A 400 -3.69 11.97 -13.78
C TRP A 400 -5.09 12.27 -14.33
N LEU A 401 -5.33 13.45 -14.90
CA LEU A 401 -6.65 13.83 -15.40
C LEU A 401 -6.86 13.43 -16.86
N GLU A 402 -5.79 13.35 -17.63
CA GLU A 402 -5.87 12.98 -19.04
C GLU A 402 -6.21 11.50 -19.20
N PRO A 403 -6.99 11.12 -20.22
CA PRO A 403 -7.25 9.72 -20.52
C PRO A 403 -5.94 9.02 -20.94
N ILE A 404 -5.87 7.71 -20.75
CA ILE A 404 -4.74 6.92 -21.23
C ILE A 404 -4.79 6.90 -22.76
N THR A 405 -3.75 7.42 -23.39
CA THR A 405 -3.51 7.33 -24.83
C THR A 405 -2.42 6.30 -25.10
N LEU A 406 -2.67 5.42 -26.08
CA LEU A 406 -1.77 4.32 -26.41
C LEU A 406 -1.38 4.37 -27.89
N ASP A 407 -0.09 4.25 -28.15
CA ASP A 407 0.41 3.93 -29.50
C ASP A 407 0.21 2.41 -29.74
N PRO A 408 -0.50 2.00 -30.79
CA PRO A 408 -0.72 0.58 -31.09
C PRO A 408 0.59 -0.22 -31.24
N ARG A 409 1.66 0.43 -31.70
CA ARG A 409 2.98 -0.20 -31.90
C ARG A 409 3.66 -0.58 -30.58
N ILE A 410 3.37 0.17 -29.52
CA ILE A 410 3.87 -0.08 -28.16
C ILE A 410 2.90 -1.00 -27.43
N ALA A 411 1.60 -0.70 -27.48
CA ALA A 411 0.55 -1.45 -26.78
C ALA A 411 0.54 -2.95 -27.15
N SER A 412 0.78 -3.28 -28.42
CA SER A 412 0.86 -4.68 -28.90
C SER A 412 2.05 -5.47 -28.34
N ARG A 413 3.12 -4.79 -27.93
CA ARG A 413 4.33 -5.40 -27.36
C ARG A 413 4.32 -5.45 -25.84
N MET A 414 3.41 -4.71 -25.19
CA MET A 414 3.21 -4.80 -23.75
C MET A 414 2.71 -6.19 -23.34
N ARG A 415 3.15 -6.64 -22.17
CA ARG A 415 2.75 -7.92 -21.58
C ARG A 415 2.15 -7.68 -20.19
N LYS A 416 1.05 -8.37 -19.92
CA LYS A 416 0.38 -8.41 -18.61
C LYS A 416 0.85 -9.64 -17.87
N ALA A 417 1.34 -9.46 -16.65
CA ALA A 417 1.60 -10.59 -15.77
C ALA A 417 0.25 -11.21 -15.33
N GLU A 418 0.11 -12.52 -15.54
CA GLU A 418 -1.07 -13.28 -15.14
C GLU A 418 -0.66 -14.70 -14.78
N LEU A 419 -1.25 -15.24 -13.70
CA LEU A 419 -1.01 -16.63 -13.33
C LEU A 419 -1.57 -17.57 -14.39
N THR A 420 -0.82 -18.62 -14.70
CA THR A 420 -1.34 -19.72 -15.51
C THR A 420 -2.36 -20.53 -14.69
N PRO A 421 -3.36 -21.18 -15.33
CA PRO A 421 -4.39 -21.94 -14.62
C PRO A 421 -3.80 -23.06 -13.74
N ALA A 422 -2.70 -23.69 -14.20
CA ALA A 422 -1.98 -24.69 -13.41
C ALA A 422 -1.45 -24.12 -12.09
N GLU A 423 -0.95 -22.89 -12.10
CA GLU A 423 -0.42 -22.23 -10.91
C GLU A 423 -1.51 -21.74 -9.97
N GLU A 424 -2.66 -21.36 -10.51
CA GLU A 424 -3.84 -21.07 -9.70
C GLU A 424 -4.31 -22.32 -8.95
N GLU A 425 -4.27 -23.49 -9.60
CA GLU A 425 -4.56 -24.77 -8.95
C GLU A 425 -3.52 -25.09 -7.88
N ARG A 426 -2.22 -24.89 -8.17
CA ARG A 426 -1.16 -24.99 -7.15
C ARG A 426 -1.46 -24.08 -5.96
N ALA A 427 -1.82 -22.82 -6.20
CA ALA A 427 -2.15 -21.85 -5.16
C ALA A 427 -3.37 -22.25 -4.33
N ARG A 428 -4.40 -22.83 -4.97
CA ARG A 428 -5.63 -23.33 -4.30
C ARG A 428 -5.34 -24.54 -3.41
N ASN A 429 -4.40 -25.40 -3.80
CA ASN A 429 -4.02 -26.58 -3.04
C ASN A 429 -3.16 -26.27 -1.79
N ILE A 430 -2.60 -25.06 -1.68
CA ILE A 430 -1.79 -24.66 -0.53
C ILE A 430 -2.70 -24.40 0.68
N ILE A 431 -2.71 -25.35 1.61
CA ILE A 431 -3.40 -25.21 2.90
C ILE A 431 -2.44 -24.63 3.93
N VAL A 432 -2.74 -23.40 4.40
CA VAL A 432 -2.00 -22.75 5.48
C VAL A 432 -2.67 -23.04 6.82
N LYS A 433 -1.97 -23.81 7.67
CA LYS A 433 -2.45 -24.18 9.00
C LYS A 433 -2.60 -22.96 9.90
N GLU A 434 -3.59 -22.99 10.79
CA GLU A 434 -3.87 -21.85 11.70
C GLU A 434 -2.71 -21.54 12.65
N GLU A 435 -2.00 -22.58 13.10
CA GLU A 435 -0.92 -22.51 14.08
C GLU A 435 0.26 -21.69 13.60
N GLU A 436 0.52 -21.73 12.29
CA GLU A 436 1.61 -20.99 11.73
C GLU A 436 1.29 -19.48 11.76
N ILE A 437 0.03 -19.11 11.45
CA ILE A 437 -0.43 -17.72 11.31
C ILE A 437 -0.44 -17.00 12.65
N GLU A 438 -0.80 -17.73 13.71
CA GLU A 438 -0.84 -17.27 15.07
C GLU A 438 0.59 -17.22 15.62
N GLY A 439 1.21 -16.04 15.57
CA GLY A 439 2.56 -15.82 16.10
C GLY A 439 2.77 -16.45 17.48
N TRP A 440 4.02 -16.76 17.81
CA TRP A 440 4.43 -17.64 18.91
C TRP A 440 3.59 -17.53 20.20
N ILE A 441 3.27 -16.31 20.64
CA ILE A 441 2.49 -16.08 21.86
C ILE A 441 1.06 -16.66 21.80
N LYS A 442 0.35 -16.49 20.67
CA LYS A 442 -1.04 -16.97 20.53
C LYS A 442 -1.10 -18.45 20.18
N GLY A 443 -0.17 -18.93 19.34
CA GLY A 443 0.00 -20.36 19.07
C GLY A 443 0.41 -21.13 20.33
N GLY A 444 1.24 -20.53 21.18
CA GLY A 444 1.62 -21.03 22.50
C GLY A 444 0.40 -21.16 23.43
N LEU A 445 -0.42 -20.12 23.56
CA LEU A 445 -1.60 -20.15 24.43
C LEU A 445 -2.65 -21.18 23.98
N ARG A 446 -2.89 -21.34 22.68
CA ARG A 446 -3.81 -22.34 22.12
C ARG A 446 -3.24 -23.75 22.15
N SER A 447 -1.94 -23.94 21.95
CA SER A 447 -1.31 -25.25 22.10
C SER A 447 -1.30 -25.70 23.56
N LEU A 448 -1.07 -24.78 24.51
CA LEU A 448 -1.24 -25.02 25.94
C LEU A 448 -2.71 -25.30 26.28
N GLY A 449 -3.66 -24.55 25.72
CA GLY A 449 -5.09 -24.82 25.88
C GLY A 449 -5.50 -26.20 25.34
N ARG A 450 -5.01 -26.62 24.17
CA ARG A 450 -5.25 -27.95 23.61
C ARG A 450 -4.54 -29.06 24.39
N LYS A 451 -3.33 -28.83 24.89
CA LYS A 451 -2.63 -29.75 25.81
C LYS A 451 -3.41 -29.89 27.12
N GLY A 452 -3.91 -28.79 27.68
CA GLY A 452 -4.76 -28.78 28.87
C GLY A 452 -6.09 -29.48 28.63
N LEU A 453 -6.74 -29.26 27.49
CA LEU A 453 -7.98 -29.94 27.12
C LEU A 453 -7.77 -31.43 26.82
N LYS A 454 -6.61 -31.82 26.26
CA LYS A 454 -6.24 -33.23 26.06
C LYS A 454 -5.91 -33.92 27.39
N TRP A 455 -5.30 -33.20 28.33
CA TRP A 455 -5.03 -33.68 29.68
C TRP A 455 -6.33 -33.84 30.50
N TRP A 456 -7.30 -32.94 30.32
CA TRP A 456 -8.58 -32.96 31.04
C TRP A 456 -9.65 -33.84 30.36
N GLY A 457 -9.59 -33.98 29.03
CA GLY A 457 -10.58 -34.66 28.19
C GLY A 457 -10.35 -36.16 27.98
N GLY A 458 -9.37 -36.75 28.68
CA GLY A 458 -9.22 -38.21 28.75
C GLY A 458 -8.65 -38.84 27.48
N ASP A 459 -7.32 -38.75 27.32
CA ASP A 459 -6.58 -39.86 26.72
C ASP A 459 -6.56 -40.99 27.77
N LYS A 460 -7.58 -41.86 27.75
CA LYS A 460 -7.54 -43.17 28.45
C LYS A 460 -6.62 -44.16 27.70
N GLY A 461 -5.55 -43.67 27.09
CA GLY A 461 -4.54 -44.45 26.39
C GLY A 461 -3.22 -44.43 27.15
N LYS A 462 -3.06 -45.42 28.04
CA LYS A 462 -1.82 -45.87 28.67
C LYS A 462 -1.08 -44.85 29.54
N LYS A 463 -1.28 -45.00 30.86
CA LYS A 463 -0.39 -44.46 31.88
C LYS A 463 1.00 -45.12 31.72
N PRO A 464 2.10 -44.35 31.73
CA PRO A 464 3.45 -44.88 31.48
C PRO A 464 4.01 -45.76 32.61
N TRP A 465 3.26 -46.02 33.68
CA TRP A 465 3.67 -46.86 34.81
C TRP A 465 3.18 -48.32 34.72
N GLU A 466 2.44 -48.70 33.67
CA GLU A 466 1.92 -50.07 33.49
C GLU A 466 2.88 -51.02 32.73
N GLN A 467 4.10 -50.58 32.41
CA GLN A 467 5.18 -51.48 32.03
C GLN A 467 5.92 -51.89 33.31
N GLY A 468 5.28 -52.78 34.07
CA GLY A 468 5.96 -53.53 35.12
C GLY A 468 7.02 -54.42 34.49
N GLU A 469 8.20 -54.37 35.10
CA GLU A 469 9.34 -55.25 34.91
C GLU A 469 8.88 -56.70 34.72
N VAL A 470 9.07 -57.24 33.50
CA VAL A 470 9.26 -58.67 33.34
C VAL A 470 10.73 -58.90 33.70
N GLY A 471 10.96 -59.34 34.93
CA GLY A 471 12.26 -59.81 35.38
C GLY A 471 12.71 -60.99 34.51
N GLU A 472 13.90 -60.85 33.94
CA GLU A 472 14.64 -61.93 33.32
C GLU A 472 15.79 -62.25 34.28
N GLU A 473 15.54 -63.18 35.21
CA GLU A 473 16.56 -63.89 35.97
C GLU A 473 16.52 -65.38 35.55
N ASP A 474 17.71 -65.85 35.14
CA ASP A 474 18.24 -67.22 35.13
C ASP A 474 17.68 -68.29 34.17
N GLN A 475 18.41 -68.52 33.06
CA GLN A 475 19.33 -69.67 32.89
C GLN A 475 20.22 -69.57 31.66
#